data_AF-A0A920H627-F1
#
_entry.id   AF-A0A920H627-F1
#
_cell.length_a   1.000
_cell.length_b   1.000
_cell.length_c   1.000
_cell.angle_alpha   90.00
_cell.angle_beta   90.00
_cell.angle_gamma   90.00
#
_symmetry.space_group_name_H-M   'P 1'
#
loop_
_entity.id
_entity.type
_entity.pdbx_description
1 polymer ?
#
loop_
_entity_poly.entity_id
_entity_poly.type
_entity_poly.pdbx_seq_one_letter_code
_entity_poly.pdbx_strand_id
1 'polypeptide(L)'
;MDQLNKDNIDKVAILMGNESRGLTNSQINKCNYVINIPTNSNYSSLNVASALNIILYELSKTSNSFSAVSEGETVTSQENFSGMIEHFYSVSKQIGIMKDDRPMLRSKLNHIFKKSKLTDEEINILRGFLSAVEKHSQ
;
A
#
# COMPACT_ATOMS: atom_id res chain seq x y z
N MET A 1 -24.77 -21.42 -19.04
CA MET A 1 -23.99 -22.38 -18.23
C MET A 1 -22.51 -22.14 -18.51
N ASP A 2 -21.96 -21.03 -18.00
CA ASP A 2 -20.51 -20.74 -17.91
C ASP A 2 -20.29 -19.43 -17.11
N GLN A 3 -20.96 -19.32 -15.97
CA GLN A 3 -20.62 -18.34 -14.93
C GLN A 3 -20.00 -19.12 -13.77
N LEU A 4 -18.77 -19.59 -13.98
CA LEU A 4 -17.94 -20.05 -12.88
C LEU A 4 -17.17 -18.83 -12.38
N ASN A 5 -17.57 -18.40 -11.18
CA ASN A 5 -16.86 -17.47 -10.30
C ASN A 5 -15.35 -17.60 -10.51
N LYS A 6 -14.78 -16.59 -11.17
CA LYS A 6 -13.36 -16.32 -11.06
C LYS A 6 -13.20 -15.82 -9.64
N ASP A 7 -12.75 -16.69 -8.75
CA ASP A 7 -12.33 -16.32 -7.40
C ASP A 7 -11.62 -14.97 -7.50
N ASN A 8 -12.10 -13.98 -6.74
CA ASN A 8 -11.50 -12.65 -6.65
C ASN A 8 -10.15 -12.80 -5.95
N ILE A 9 -9.19 -13.39 -6.65
CA ILE A 9 -7.81 -13.45 -6.23
C ILE A 9 -7.29 -12.03 -6.46
N ASP A 10 -7.15 -11.29 -5.37
CA ASP A 10 -6.53 -9.98 -5.38
C ASP A 10 -5.19 -10.07 -6.12
N LYS A 11 -5.02 -9.26 -7.15
CA LYS A 11 -3.81 -9.27 -7.97
C LYS A 11 -2.64 -8.73 -7.14
N VAL A 12 -1.68 -9.60 -6.84
CA VAL A 12 -0.42 -9.23 -6.18
C VAL A 12 0.65 -8.96 -7.22
N ALA A 13 1.40 -7.87 -7.07
CA ALA A 13 2.55 -7.53 -7.89
C ALA A 13 3.83 -7.49 -7.04
N ILE A 14 4.90 -8.14 -7.52
CA ILE A 14 6.25 -8.05 -6.93
C ILE A 14 7.06 -7.07 -7.78
N LEU A 15 7.56 -6.01 -7.17
CA LEU A 15 8.36 -4.99 -7.84
C LEU A 15 9.84 -5.19 -7.52
N MET A 16 10.65 -5.41 -8.56
CA MET A 16 12.11 -5.56 -8.45
C MET A 16 12.81 -4.31 -9.01
N GLY A 17 13.85 -3.85 -8.31
CA GLY A 17 14.65 -2.69 -8.73
C GLY A 17 15.72 -3.03 -9.77
N ASN A 18 16.33 -1.98 -10.33
CA ASN A 18 17.51 -2.14 -11.20
C ASN A 18 18.69 -2.67 -10.36
N GLU A 19 19.51 -3.57 -10.92
CA GLU A 19 20.62 -4.21 -10.18
C GLU A 19 21.61 -3.20 -9.59
N SER A 20 21.90 -2.10 -10.29
CA SER A 20 22.85 -1.09 -9.81
C SER A 20 22.23 0.01 -8.96
N ARG A 21 20.94 0.31 -9.14
CA ARG A 21 20.29 1.50 -8.55
C ARG A 21 19.11 1.18 -7.62
N GLY A 22 18.63 -0.05 -7.60
CA GLY A 22 17.45 -0.46 -6.85
C GLY A 22 16.16 0.20 -7.34
N LEU A 23 15.21 0.35 -6.41
CA LEU A 23 13.98 1.11 -6.61
C LEU A 23 14.15 2.53 -6.08
N THR A 24 13.55 3.50 -6.78
CA THR A 24 13.49 4.88 -6.30
C THR A 24 12.55 5.00 -5.09
N ASN A 25 12.79 6.00 -4.23
CA ASN A 25 11.90 6.29 -3.10
C ASN A 25 10.44 6.52 -3.54
N SER A 26 10.22 7.12 -4.71
CA SER A 26 8.88 7.31 -5.28
C SER A 26 8.18 5.98 -5.61
N GLN A 27 8.93 4.99 -6.13
CA GLN A 27 8.43 3.64 -6.39
C GLN A 27 8.15 2.90 -5.07
N ILE A 28 9.08 2.95 -4.11
CA ILE A 28 8.93 2.30 -2.79
C ILE A 28 7.69 2.83 -2.06
N ASN A 29 7.43 4.13 -2.12
CA ASN A 29 6.27 4.74 -1.47
C ASN A 29 4.92 4.25 -2.02
N LYS A 30 4.89 3.74 -3.27
CA LYS A 30 3.68 3.16 -3.86
C LYS A 30 3.42 1.74 -3.35
N CYS A 31 4.46 0.99 -3.01
CA CYS A 31 4.33 -0.37 -2.49
C CYS A 31 3.57 -0.41 -1.15
N ASN A 32 2.81 -1.49 -0.93
CA ASN A 32 2.13 -1.76 0.35
C ASN A 32 3.11 -2.32 1.38
N TYR A 33 4.07 -3.15 0.92
CA TYR A 33 5.09 -3.77 1.75
C TYR A 33 6.47 -3.58 1.12
N VAL A 34 7.49 -3.53 1.97
CA VAL A 34 8.90 -3.54 1.57
C VAL A 34 9.56 -4.74 2.23
N ILE A 35 10.13 -5.64 1.41
CA ILE A 35 10.77 -6.86 1.87
C ILE A 35 12.28 -6.64 1.88
N ASN A 36 12.94 -6.99 2.97
CA ASN A 36 14.40 -7.00 3.08
C ASN A 36 14.88 -8.44 3.29
N ILE A 37 15.75 -8.91 2.40
CA ILE A 37 16.36 -10.24 2.53
C ILE A 37 17.62 -10.10 3.41
N PRO A 38 17.69 -10.78 4.57
CA PRO A 38 18.89 -10.75 5.40
C PRO A 38 20.11 -11.22 4.61
N THR A 39 21.15 -10.39 4.58
CA THR A 39 22.42 -10.66 3.89
C THR A 39 23.58 -10.43 4.84
N ASN A 40 24.76 -10.90 4.45
CA ASN A 40 25.99 -10.62 5.18
C ASN A 40 26.30 -9.11 5.12
N SER A 41 26.72 -8.50 6.23
CA SER A 41 27.08 -7.07 6.29
C SER A 41 28.19 -6.67 5.32
N ASN A 42 29.08 -7.60 4.97
CA ASN A 42 30.17 -7.36 4.00
C ASN A 42 29.71 -7.49 2.53
N TYR A 43 28.52 -8.05 2.28
CA TYR A 43 27.97 -8.23 0.94
C TYR A 43 26.44 -8.12 1.00
N SER A 44 25.96 -6.88 1.04
CA SER A 44 24.56 -6.56 1.30
C SER A 44 23.68 -6.51 0.03
N SER A 45 24.24 -6.80 -1.14
CA SER A 45 23.52 -6.73 -2.42
C SER A 45 23.43 -8.11 -3.05
N LEU A 46 22.22 -8.63 -3.16
CA LEU A 46 21.94 -9.82 -3.95
C LEU A 46 21.73 -9.45 -5.41
N ASN A 47 22.15 -10.34 -6.30
CA ASN A 47 21.67 -10.31 -7.68
C ASN A 47 20.14 -10.40 -7.71
N VAL A 48 19.52 -9.66 -8.64
CA VAL A 48 18.06 -9.55 -8.75
C VAL A 48 17.37 -10.90 -8.93
N ALA A 49 17.95 -11.81 -9.74
CA ALA A 49 17.39 -13.15 -9.95
C ALA A 49 17.49 -14.01 -8.69
N SER A 50 18.61 -13.93 -7.96
CA SER A 50 18.76 -14.64 -6.68
C SER A 50 17.77 -14.14 -5.63
N ALA A 51 17.58 -12.83 -5.52
CA ALA A 51 16.60 -12.25 -4.62
C ALA A 51 15.17 -12.69 -4.97
N LEU A 52 14.82 -12.69 -6.26
CA LEU A 52 13.51 -13.17 -6.74
C LEU A 52 13.30 -14.65 -6.43
N ASN A 53 14.30 -15.51 -6.64
CA ASN A 53 14.20 -16.93 -6.33
C ASN A 53 13.93 -17.19 -4.85
N ILE A 54 14.58 -16.46 -3.93
CA ILE A 54 14.33 -16.56 -2.49
C ILE A 54 12.88 -16.19 -2.17
N ILE A 55 12.38 -15.08 -2.74
CA ILE A 55 11.00 -14.62 -2.52
C ILE A 55 10.00 -15.67 -3.01
N LEU A 56 10.17 -16.17 -4.23
CA LEU A 56 9.28 -17.17 -4.82
C LEU A 56 9.30 -18.48 -4.03
N TYR A 57 10.46 -18.89 -3.54
CA TYR A 57 10.60 -20.08 -2.71
C TYR A 57 9.83 -19.94 -1.39
N GLU A 58 9.95 -18.82 -0.69
CA GLU A 58 9.19 -18.59 0.55
C GLU A 58 7.68 -18.55 0.30
N LEU A 59 7.22 -17.92 -0.78
CA LEU A 59 5.81 -17.95 -1.18
C LEU A 59 5.31 -19.38 -1.46
N SER A 60 6.13 -20.21 -2.12
CA SER A 60 5.78 -21.60 -2.43
C SER A 60 5.62 -22.49 -1.18
N LYS A 61 6.35 -22.18 -0.10
CA LYS A 61 6.18 -22.90 1.17
C LYS A 61 4.80 -22.64 1.77
N THR A 62 4.34 -21.39 1.68
CA THR A 62 3.04 -20.99 2.23
C THR A 62 1.85 -21.51 1.44
N SER A 63 1.99 -21.73 0.13
CA SER A 63 0.91 -22.30 -0.69
C SER A 63 0.58 -23.75 -0.36
N ASN A 64 1.51 -24.50 0.23
CA ASN A 64 1.27 -25.88 0.68
C ASN A 64 0.56 -25.97 2.05
N SER A 65 0.31 -24.84 2.72
CA SER A 65 -0.31 -24.77 4.05
C SER A 65 -1.63 -23.99 4.06
N PHE A 66 -2.24 -23.75 2.90
CA PHE A 66 -3.47 -22.98 2.76
C PHE A 66 -4.71 -23.78 3.22
N SER A 67 -4.81 -24.02 4.53
CA SER A 67 -6.11 -24.27 5.15
C SER A 67 -6.86 -22.94 5.21
N ALA A 68 -7.95 -22.85 4.43
CA ALA A 68 -8.97 -21.81 4.40
C ALA A 68 -8.65 -20.56 5.24
N VAL A 69 -8.05 -19.56 4.60
CA VAL A 69 -8.01 -18.21 5.17
C VAL A 69 -9.45 -17.71 5.20
N SER A 70 -9.96 -17.51 6.41
CA SER A 70 -11.24 -16.86 6.71
C SER A 70 -11.48 -15.65 5.83
N GLU A 71 -12.73 -15.43 5.41
CA GLU A 71 -13.24 -14.22 4.77
C GLU A 71 -12.85 -12.99 5.62
N GLY A 72 -11.63 -12.50 5.43
CA GLY A 72 -11.17 -11.25 6.00
C GLY A 72 -11.86 -10.13 5.25
N GLU A 73 -12.30 -9.12 5.99
CA GLU A 73 -12.87 -7.89 5.42
C GLU A 73 -12.00 -7.41 4.24
N THR A 74 -12.66 -7.15 3.12
CA THR A 74 -12.01 -6.72 1.89
C THR A 74 -11.30 -5.41 2.17
N VAL A 75 -9.97 -5.46 2.22
CA VAL A 75 -9.11 -4.29 2.32
C VAL A 75 -9.42 -3.39 1.13
N THR A 76 -9.54 -2.08 1.38
CA THR A 76 -9.88 -1.11 0.35
C THR A 76 -8.93 -1.15 -0.86
N SER A 77 -9.46 -0.82 -2.03
CA SER A 77 -8.67 -0.70 -3.24
C SER A 77 -7.61 0.42 -3.12
N GLN A 78 -6.45 0.21 -3.75
CA GLN A 78 -5.36 1.20 -3.76
C GLN A 78 -5.80 2.55 -4.35
N GLU A 79 -6.76 2.53 -5.27
CA GLU A 79 -7.36 3.73 -5.89
C GLU A 79 -8.23 4.50 -4.89
N ASN A 80 -9.15 3.82 -4.18
CA ASN A 80 -10.00 4.44 -3.16
C ASN A 80 -9.16 5.06 -2.05
N PHE A 81 -8.15 4.32 -1.59
CA PHE A 81 -7.20 4.80 -0.59
C PHE A 81 -6.43 6.04 -1.04
N SER A 82 -5.90 6.02 -2.27
CA SER A 82 -5.20 7.18 -2.82
C SER A 82 -6.12 8.39 -2.94
N GLY A 83 -7.36 8.20 -3.38
CA GLY A 83 -8.36 9.27 -3.47
C GLY A 83 -8.74 9.87 -2.12
N MET A 84 -8.87 9.04 -1.07
CA MET A 84 -9.10 9.50 0.30
C MET A 84 -7.93 10.33 0.82
N ILE A 85 -6.69 9.90 0.57
CA ILE A 85 -5.51 10.67 0.96
C ILE A 85 -5.49 12.03 0.26
N GLU A 86 -5.74 12.09 -1.05
CA GLU A 86 -5.81 13.38 -1.77
C GLU A 86 -6.87 14.31 -1.19
N HIS A 87 -8.06 13.78 -0.88
CA HIS A 87 -9.13 14.56 -0.27
C HIS A 87 -8.73 15.08 1.13
N PHE A 88 -8.06 14.27 1.92
CA PHE A 88 -7.54 14.70 3.22
C PHE A 88 -6.54 15.86 3.06
N TYR A 89 -5.67 15.79 2.06
CA TYR A 89 -4.70 16.82 1.73
C TYR A 89 -5.37 18.13 1.31
N SER A 90 -6.39 18.07 0.43
CA SER A 90 -7.10 19.26 -0.03
C SER A 90 -7.79 19.99 1.11
N VAL A 91 -8.54 19.26 1.95
CA VAL A 91 -9.24 19.83 3.11
C VAL A 91 -8.24 20.41 4.12
N SER A 92 -7.16 19.70 4.43
CA SER A 92 -6.12 20.16 5.37
C SER A 92 -5.45 21.46 4.94
N LYS A 93 -5.34 21.69 3.63
CA LYS A 93 -4.80 22.93 3.05
C LYS A 93 -5.81 24.07 3.13
N GLN A 94 -7.08 23.80 2.86
CA GLN A 94 -8.16 24.81 2.94
C GLN A 94 -8.32 25.36 4.37
N ILE A 95 -8.32 24.48 5.38
CA ILE A 95 -8.46 24.87 6.80
C ILE A 95 -7.20 25.53 7.39
N GLY A 96 -6.13 25.66 6.62
CA GLY A 96 -4.88 26.33 7.04
C GLY A 96 -4.00 25.55 8.02
N ILE A 97 -4.31 24.28 8.30
CA ILE A 97 -3.46 23.40 9.13
C ILE A 97 -2.14 23.10 8.42
N MET A 98 -2.18 22.92 7.09
CA MET A 98 -1.00 22.65 6.27
C MET A 98 -0.64 23.89 5.43
N LYS A 99 0.26 24.73 5.96
CA LYS A 99 0.73 25.96 5.28
C LYS A 99 1.81 25.72 4.23
N ASP A 100 2.54 24.61 4.33
CA ASP A 100 3.72 24.32 3.52
C ASP A 100 3.61 22.92 2.92
N ASP A 101 3.82 22.79 1.60
CA ASP A 101 3.66 21.54 0.85
C ASP A 101 4.89 20.65 1.08
N ARG A 102 5.02 20.20 2.33
CA ARG A 102 6.15 19.41 2.80
C ARG A 102 5.95 17.98 2.31
N PRO A 103 6.70 17.48 1.30
CA PRO A 103 6.51 16.13 0.76
C PRO A 103 6.66 15.03 1.84
N MET A 104 7.44 15.30 2.88
CA MET A 104 7.59 14.44 4.05
C MET A 104 6.29 14.22 4.84
N LEU A 105 5.40 15.22 4.91
CA LEU A 105 4.12 15.07 5.63
C LEU A 105 3.20 14.10 4.87
N ARG A 106 3.21 14.16 3.53
CA ARG A 106 2.47 13.25 2.63
C ARG A 106 2.92 11.81 2.79
N SER A 107 4.21 11.57 2.80
CA SER A 107 4.73 10.23 3.07
C SER A 107 4.34 9.74 4.48
N LYS A 108 4.39 10.58 5.52
CA LYS A 108 4.04 10.18 6.89
C LYS A 108 2.55 9.86 7.05
N LEU A 109 1.66 10.70 6.54
CA LEU A 109 0.21 10.45 6.58
C LEU A 109 -0.15 9.19 5.80
N ASN A 110 0.42 9.03 4.60
CA ASN A 110 0.23 7.82 3.80
C ASN A 110 0.67 6.56 4.57
N HIS A 111 1.80 6.63 5.29
CA HIS A 111 2.30 5.52 6.09
C HIS A 111 1.41 5.21 7.32
N ILE A 112 0.83 6.24 7.96
CA ILE A 112 -0.11 6.05 9.08
C ILE A 112 -1.35 5.29 8.60
N PHE A 113 -2.00 5.76 7.54
CA PHE A 113 -3.23 5.14 7.02
C PHE A 113 -2.98 3.81 6.31
N LYS A 114 -1.79 3.57 5.76
CA LYS A 114 -1.44 2.24 5.21
C LYS A 114 -1.33 1.17 6.29
N LYS A 115 -0.97 1.53 7.53
CA LYS A 115 -0.90 0.58 8.65
C LYS A 115 -2.28 0.14 9.15
N SER A 116 -3.30 0.98 9.02
CA SER A 116 -4.64 0.71 9.56
C SER A 116 -5.47 -0.28 8.73
N LYS A 117 -5.01 -0.70 7.54
CA LYS A 117 -5.70 -1.67 6.66
C LYS A 117 -7.20 -1.37 6.49
N LEU A 118 -7.51 -0.12 6.17
CA LEU A 118 -8.89 0.38 6.15
C LEU A 118 -9.77 -0.40 5.15
N THR A 119 -11.02 -0.60 5.51
CA THR A 119 -12.07 -1.11 4.61
C THR A 119 -12.66 0.02 3.75
N ASP A 120 -13.39 -0.33 2.69
CA ASP A 120 -14.10 0.68 1.88
C ASP A 120 -15.15 1.45 2.68
N GLU A 121 -15.81 0.81 3.64
CA GLU A 121 -16.77 1.47 4.54
C GLU A 121 -16.10 2.53 5.40
N GLU A 122 -14.97 2.20 6.02
CA GLU A 122 -14.19 3.14 6.84
C GLU A 122 -13.68 4.32 6.01
N ILE A 123 -13.23 4.08 4.77
CA ILE A 123 -12.85 5.15 3.84
C ILE A 123 -14.04 6.06 3.56
N ASN A 124 -15.23 5.50 3.33
CA ASN A 124 -16.43 6.31 3.07
C ASN A 124 -16.81 7.17 4.28
N ILE A 125 -16.69 6.63 5.50
CA ILE A 125 -16.90 7.39 6.74
C ILE A 125 -15.90 8.55 6.84
N LEU A 126 -14.60 8.28 6.62
CA LEU A 126 -13.55 9.30 6.66
C LEU A 126 -13.77 10.38 5.61
N ARG A 127 -14.15 9.99 4.37
CA ARG A 127 -14.47 10.95 3.31
C ARG A 127 -15.69 11.80 3.66
N GLY A 128 -16.73 11.20 4.27
CA GLY A 128 -17.90 11.91 4.75
C GLY A 128 -17.57 12.96 5.81
N PHE A 129 -16.70 12.61 6.77
CA PHE A 129 -16.17 13.54 7.76
C PHE A 129 -15.41 14.71 7.11
N LEU A 130 -14.51 14.41 6.17
CA LEU A 130 -13.76 15.44 5.43
C LEU A 130 -14.67 16.40 4.67
N SER A 131 -15.70 15.88 3.98
CA SER A 131 -16.69 16.70 3.28
C SER A 131 -17.50 17.58 4.23
N ALA A 132 -17.78 17.12 5.46
CA ALA A 132 -18.49 17.92 6.45
C ALA A 132 -17.62 19.06 7.00
N VAL A 133 -16.32 18.82 7.17
CA VAL A 133 -15.33 19.84 7.56
C VAL A 133 -15.17 20.88 6.45
N GLU A 134 -15.07 20.46 5.19
CA GLU A 134 -14.98 21.36 4.03
C GLU A 134 -16.17 22.32 3.97
N LYS A 135 -17.40 21.82 4.20
CA LYS A 135 -18.62 22.65 4.26
C LYS A 135 -18.63 23.67 5.40
N HIS A 136 -18.02 23.37 6.54
CA HIS A 136 -17.95 24.30 7.69
C HIS A 136 -16.84 25.34 7.56
N SER A 137 -15.84 25.08 6.70
CA SER A 137 -14.73 26.00 6.45
C SER A 137 -15.03 27.04 5.36
N GLN A 138 -16.13 26.88 4.62
CA GLN A 138 -16.67 27.85 3.67
C GLN A 138 -17.61 28.83 4.36
#